data_AF-A0AA36UJG7-F1
#
_entry.id   AF-A0AA36UJG7-F1
#
_cell.length_a   1.000
_cell.length_b   1.000
_cell.length_c   1.000
_cell.angle_alpha   90.00
_cell.angle_beta   90.00
_cell.angle_gamma   90.00
#
_symmetry.space_group_name_H-M   'P 1'
#
loop_
_entity.id
_entity.type
_entity.pdbx_description
1 polymer ?
#
loop_
_entity_poly.entity_id
_entity_poly.type
_entity_poly.pdbx_seq_one_letter_code
_entity_poly.pdbx_strand_id
1 'polypeptide(L)'
;MASYLSAFVLAAPMVLAAPYVAAAHPAQEQMQQNIDTVLKIARNTSLSEPQRVKQIQQYADRYLDYERISALAVGAPWRNFSVQQKTDFIQAFKEMVVSMYSHSALVGAADAKVKLLPKMTENGNKFDVFSELQTKSGKKYEVAYQLYRVGSAYKIYNFRLDGTSLVTVYRNQFNELIKQKGIDGTIAVVKAKGLKKQ
;
A
#
# COMPACT_ATOMS: atom_id res chain seq x y z
N MET A 1 -72.63 -30.40 -31.52
CA MET A 1 -72.23 -29.13 -30.87
C MET A 1 -71.35 -29.50 -29.69
N ALA A 2 -70.04 -29.62 -29.88
CA ALA A 2 -69.02 -28.55 -29.81
C ALA A 2 -68.76 -28.06 -28.38
N SER A 3 -67.60 -28.42 -27.81
CA SER A 3 -66.55 -27.47 -27.43
C SER A 3 -65.41 -28.16 -26.67
N TYR A 4 -64.22 -28.18 -27.27
CA TYR A 4 -62.95 -28.56 -26.64
C TYR A 4 -62.31 -27.29 -26.06
N LEU A 5 -62.04 -27.26 -24.76
CA LEU A 5 -61.31 -26.18 -24.09
C LEU A 5 -59.82 -26.49 -24.12
N SER A 6 -59.10 -25.84 -25.04
CA SER A 6 -57.63 -25.85 -25.12
C SER A 6 -57.03 -25.00 -24.01
N ALA A 7 -56.34 -25.64 -23.06
CA ALA A 7 -55.55 -24.94 -22.05
C ALA A 7 -54.18 -24.54 -22.64
N PHE A 8 -53.97 -23.24 -22.87
CA PHE A 8 -52.66 -22.69 -23.22
C PHE A 8 -51.81 -22.57 -21.94
N VAL A 9 -50.80 -23.42 -21.80
CA VAL A 9 -49.73 -23.25 -20.80
C VAL A 9 -48.75 -22.20 -21.35
N LEU A 10 -48.78 -20.98 -20.80
CA LEU A 10 -47.75 -19.97 -21.06
C LEU A 10 -46.46 -20.41 -20.36
N ALA A 11 -45.52 -20.96 -21.13
CA ALA A 11 -44.14 -21.13 -20.68
C ALA A 11 -43.43 -19.77 -20.71
N ALA A 12 -43.29 -19.12 -19.56
CA ALA A 12 -42.49 -17.91 -19.44
C ALA A 12 -40.99 -18.27 -19.63
N PRO A 13 -40.24 -17.56 -20.49
CA PRO A 13 -38.82 -17.83 -20.64
C PRO A 13 -38.10 -17.42 -19.35
N MET A 14 -37.53 -18.40 -18.67
CA MET A 14 -36.64 -18.20 -17.53
C MET A 14 -35.33 -17.60 -18.06
N VAL A 15 -35.23 -16.27 -18.04
CA VAL A 15 -33.99 -15.57 -18.37
C VAL A 15 -32.98 -15.90 -17.28
N LEU A 16 -32.03 -16.79 -17.57
CA LEU A 16 -30.87 -17.05 -16.74
C LEU A 16 -30.00 -15.78 -16.74
N ALA A 17 -30.13 -14.97 -15.69
CA ALA A 17 -29.19 -13.89 -15.44
C ALA A 17 -27.81 -14.50 -15.18
N ALA A 18 -26.90 -14.37 -16.15
CA ALA A 18 -25.50 -14.71 -15.94
C ALA A 18 -24.98 -13.87 -14.76
N PRO A 19 -24.21 -14.47 -13.83
CA PRO A 19 -23.66 -13.72 -12.71
C PRO A 19 -22.80 -12.57 -13.25
N TYR A 20 -23.22 -11.34 -12.96
CA TYR A 20 -22.47 -10.14 -13.31
C TYR A 20 -21.22 -10.11 -12.41
N VAL A 21 -20.09 -10.56 -12.96
CA VAL A 21 -18.78 -10.31 -12.31
C VAL A 21 -18.51 -8.83 -12.49
N ALA A 22 -18.74 -8.05 -11.43
CA ALA A 22 -18.37 -6.64 -11.43
C ALA A 22 -16.88 -6.52 -11.76
N ALA A 23 -16.56 -5.69 -12.75
CA ALA A 23 -15.18 -5.41 -13.11
C ALA A 23 -14.41 -4.87 -11.90
N ALA A 24 -13.15 -5.25 -11.76
CA ALA A 24 -12.32 -4.78 -10.65
C ALA A 24 -12.23 -3.25 -10.68
N HIS A 25 -12.27 -2.61 -9.52
CA HIS A 25 -12.12 -1.16 -9.45
C HIS A 25 -10.71 -0.76 -9.94
N PRO A 26 -10.53 0.36 -10.67
CA PRO A 26 -9.21 0.75 -11.20
C PRO A 26 -8.11 0.86 -10.12
N ALA A 27 -8.47 1.17 -8.88
CA ALA A 27 -7.52 1.17 -7.75
C ALA A 27 -6.99 -0.24 -7.43
N GLN A 28 -7.86 -1.27 -7.50
CA GLN A 28 -7.48 -2.66 -7.32
C GLN A 28 -6.63 -3.15 -8.48
N GLU A 29 -6.99 -2.80 -9.72
CA GLU A 29 -6.20 -3.15 -10.92
C GLU A 29 -4.79 -2.55 -10.85
N GLN A 30 -4.68 -1.27 -10.52
CA GLN A 30 -3.37 -0.62 -10.36
C GLN A 30 -2.57 -1.26 -9.21
N MET A 31 -3.21 -1.61 -8.09
CA MET A 31 -2.51 -2.29 -7.00
C MET A 31 -2.05 -3.70 -7.36
N GLN A 32 -2.84 -4.46 -8.13
CA GLN A 32 -2.41 -5.75 -8.66
C GLN A 32 -1.15 -5.59 -9.51
N GLN A 33 -1.16 -4.65 -10.47
CA GLN A 33 0.00 -4.34 -11.31
C GLN A 33 1.23 -3.92 -10.49
N ASN A 34 1.02 -3.11 -9.44
CA ASN A 34 2.09 -2.67 -8.55
C ASN A 34 2.71 -3.86 -7.81
N ILE A 35 1.90 -4.74 -7.24
CA ILE A 35 2.35 -5.94 -6.53
C ILE A 35 3.12 -6.85 -7.49
N ASP A 36 2.56 -7.13 -8.67
CA ASP A 36 3.18 -8.03 -9.65
C ASP A 36 4.53 -7.49 -10.13
N THR A 37 4.61 -6.19 -10.38
CA THR A 37 5.86 -5.55 -10.81
C THR A 37 6.92 -5.62 -9.72
N VAL A 38 6.57 -5.29 -8.47
CA VAL A 38 7.51 -5.34 -7.35
C VAL A 38 7.98 -6.78 -7.08
N LEU A 39 7.07 -7.76 -7.10
CA LEU A 39 7.42 -9.17 -6.93
C LEU A 39 8.32 -9.68 -8.06
N LYS A 40 8.04 -9.28 -9.31
CA LYS A 40 8.88 -9.63 -10.47
C LYS A 40 10.31 -9.10 -10.30
N ILE A 41 10.47 -7.84 -9.90
CA ILE A 41 11.80 -7.26 -9.65
C ILE A 41 12.48 -7.96 -8.47
N ALA A 42 11.75 -8.17 -7.37
CA ALA A 42 12.28 -8.81 -6.17
C ALA A 42 12.78 -10.24 -6.43
N ARG A 43 12.08 -10.99 -7.29
CA ARG A 43 12.43 -12.39 -7.65
C ARG A 43 13.43 -12.49 -8.80
N ASN A 44 13.87 -11.38 -9.38
CA ASN A 44 14.82 -11.43 -10.48
C ASN A 44 16.25 -11.73 -9.98
N THR A 45 16.64 -13.01 -10.00
CA THR A 45 17.96 -13.49 -9.56
C THR A 45 19.11 -13.07 -10.47
N SER A 46 18.84 -12.52 -11.66
CA SER A 46 19.88 -11.95 -12.53
C SER A 46 20.39 -10.58 -12.04
N LEU A 47 19.71 -9.97 -11.06
CA LEU A 47 20.07 -8.68 -10.47
C LEU A 47 20.65 -8.90 -9.08
N SER A 48 21.70 -8.15 -8.75
CA SER A 48 22.18 -8.04 -7.38
C SER A 48 21.10 -7.45 -6.47
N GLU A 49 21.20 -7.70 -5.17
CA GLU A 49 20.28 -7.10 -4.20
C GLU A 49 20.21 -5.57 -4.32
N PRO A 50 21.32 -4.81 -4.36
CA PRO A 50 21.26 -3.36 -4.56
C PRO A 50 20.56 -2.92 -5.85
N GLN A 51 20.72 -3.68 -6.94
CA GLN A 51 20.03 -3.39 -8.20
C GLN A 51 18.52 -3.59 -8.07
N ARG A 52 18.07 -4.67 -7.42
CA ARG A 52 16.65 -4.92 -7.15
C ARG A 52 16.05 -3.83 -6.25
N VAL A 53 16.74 -3.46 -5.18
CA VAL A 53 16.32 -2.36 -4.29
C VAL A 53 16.13 -1.07 -5.08
N LYS A 54 17.13 -0.70 -5.89
CA LYS A 54 17.08 0.53 -6.70
C LYS A 54 15.90 0.53 -7.67
N GLN A 55 15.65 -0.58 -8.37
CA GLN A 55 14.53 -0.68 -9.31
C GLN A 55 13.16 -0.64 -8.60
N ILE A 56 13.01 -1.32 -7.47
CA ILE A 56 11.79 -1.26 -6.65
C ILE A 56 11.56 0.18 -6.17
N GLN A 57 12.60 0.86 -5.69
CA GLN A 57 12.51 2.24 -5.24
C GLN A 57 12.07 3.18 -6.38
N GLN A 58 12.69 3.07 -7.56
CA GLN A 58 12.31 3.85 -8.73
C GLN A 58 10.85 3.63 -9.15
N TYR A 59 10.37 2.39 -9.03
CA TYR A 59 8.97 2.06 -9.29
C TYR A 59 8.06 2.65 -8.20
N ALA A 60 8.43 2.48 -6.93
CA ALA A 60 7.68 3.00 -5.78
C ALA A 60 7.55 4.53 -5.81
N ASP A 61 8.57 5.25 -6.29
CA ASP A 61 8.55 6.72 -6.42
C ASP A 61 7.37 7.23 -7.28
N ARG A 62 6.84 6.38 -8.17
CA ARG A 62 5.68 6.70 -9.01
C ARG A 62 4.35 6.53 -8.29
N TYR A 63 4.28 5.74 -7.21
CA TYR A 63 3.02 5.37 -6.57
C TYR A 63 2.96 5.73 -5.09
N LEU A 64 4.08 6.00 -4.42
CA LEU A 64 4.09 6.48 -3.05
C LEU A 64 4.01 8.01 -3.01
N ASP A 65 3.19 8.53 -2.09
CA ASP A 65 3.24 9.92 -1.67
C ASP A 65 4.10 10.04 -0.41
N TYR A 66 5.40 10.29 -0.60
CA TYR A 66 6.34 10.42 0.51
C TYR A 66 6.06 11.63 1.40
N GLU A 67 5.42 12.68 0.88
CA GLU A 67 5.05 13.84 1.68
C GLU A 67 3.95 13.45 2.68
N ARG A 68 2.88 12.81 2.21
CA ARG A 68 1.81 12.33 3.09
C ARG A 68 2.28 11.25 4.05
N ILE A 69 3.13 10.32 3.58
CA ILE A 69 3.73 9.29 4.44
C ILE A 69 4.52 9.96 5.58
N SER A 70 5.36 10.96 5.26
CA SER A 70 6.16 11.67 6.25
C SER A 70 5.31 12.51 7.19
N ALA A 71 4.30 13.21 6.66
CA ALA A 71 3.33 13.97 7.45
C ALA A 71 2.55 13.06 8.41
N LEU A 72 2.17 11.85 7.98
CA LEU A 72 1.52 10.88 8.85
C LEU A 72 2.47 10.33 9.91
N ALA A 73 3.72 10.08 9.56
CA ALA A 73 4.72 9.57 10.48
C ALA A 73 4.97 10.59 11.61
N VAL A 74 5.09 11.88 11.29
CA VAL A 74 5.31 12.96 12.27
C VAL A 74 4.03 13.36 13.01
N GLY A 75 2.91 13.49 12.29
CA GLY A 75 1.65 13.98 12.86
C GLY A 75 1.58 15.51 12.96
N ALA A 76 0.99 16.02 14.04
CA ALA A 76 0.67 17.44 14.20
C ALA A 76 1.85 18.41 13.98
N PRO A 77 3.10 18.12 14.41
CA PRO A 77 4.22 19.04 14.20
C PRO A 77 4.54 19.35 12.73
N TRP A 78 4.17 18.46 11.79
CA TRP A 78 4.44 18.63 10.35
C TRP A 78 3.99 20.00 9.79
N ARG A 79 2.92 20.56 10.36
CA ARG A 79 2.33 21.84 9.99
C ARG A 79 3.29 23.02 10.17
N ASN A 80 4.21 22.90 11.12
CA ASN A 80 5.12 23.96 11.53
C ASN A 80 6.47 23.88 10.82
N PHE A 81 6.70 22.84 10.01
CA PHE A 81 7.96 22.68 9.30
C PHE A 81 8.02 23.62 8.11
N SER A 82 9.18 24.25 7.92
CA SER A 82 9.48 24.98 6.69
C SER A 82 9.50 24.04 5.48
N VAL A 83 9.42 24.60 4.28
CA VAL A 83 9.52 23.82 3.03
C VAL A 83 10.82 23.01 2.99
N GLN A 84 11.94 23.62 3.39
CA GLN A 84 13.23 22.95 3.44
C GLN A 84 13.25 21.79 4.46
N GLN A 85 12.70 22.01 5.66
CA GLN A 85 12.61 20.98 6.69
C GLN A 85 11.74 19.79 6.27
N LYS A 86 10.63 20.05 5.56
CA LYS A 86 9.81 18.99 4.98
C LYS A 86 10.61 18.17 3.97
N THR A 87 11.30 18.81 3.03
CA THR A 87 12.14 18.16 2.03
C THR A 87 13.23 17.31 2.68
N ASP A 88 13.96 17.87 3.65
CA ASP A 88 15.06 17.19 4.34
C ASP A 88 14.57 16.02 5.17
N PHE A 89 13.43 16.16 5.85
CA PHE A 89 12.83 15.08 6.61
C PHE A 89 12.32 13.96 5.69
N ILE A 90 11.64 14.29 4.58
CA ILE A 90 11.17 13.30 3.59
C ILE A 90 12.34 12.47 3.08
N GLN A 91 13.42 13.12 2.68
CA GLN A 91 14.60 12.43 2.16
C GLN A 91 15.22 11.51 3.23
N ALA A 92 15.45 12.05 4.43
CA ALA A 92 16.03 11.28 5.54
C ALA A 92 15.15 10.08 5.92
N PHE A 93 13.84 10.28 6.04
CA PHE A 93 12.90 9.23 6.41
C PHE A 93 12.82 8.14 5.34
N LYS A 94 12.79 8.52 4.06
CA LYS A 94 12.84 7.58 2.94
C LYS A 94 14.09 6.72 2.97
N GLU A 95 15.27 7.33 3.13
CA GLU A 95 16.55 6.61 3.19
C GLU A 95 16.62 5.65 4.38
N MET A 96 16.12 6.07 5.54
CA MET A 96 16.06 5.23 6.74
C MET A 96 15.17 4.00 6.50
N VAL A 97 13.94 4.20 5.98
CA VAL A 97 13.00 3.10 5.72
C VAL A 97 13.56 2.13 4.68
N VAL A 98 14.10 2.63 3.57
CA VAL A 98 14.76 1.79 2.55
C VAL A 98 15.88 0.96 3.20
N SER A 99 16.76 1.60 3.98
CA SER A 99 17.86 0.90 4.64
C SER A 99 17.41 -0.18 5.63
N MET A 100 16.27 -0.02 6.29
CA MET A 100 15.77 -0.97 7.29
C MET A 100 15.01 -2.15 6.66
N TYR A 101 14.24 -1.89 5.60
CA TYR A 101 13.27 -2.86 5.09
C TYR A 101 13.66 -3.48 3.76
N SER A 102 14.57 -2.90 2.99
CA SER A 102 14.89 -3.40 1.65
C SER A 102 15.34 -4.86 1.63
N HIS A 103 16.25 -5.25 2.53
CA HIS A 103 16.71 -6.64 2.60
C HIS A 103 15.58 -7.60 2.99
N SER A 104 14.89 -7.33 4.11
CA SER A 104 13.82 -8.20 4.62
C SER A 104 12.61 -8.26 3.69
N ALA A 105 12.27 -7.17 3.02
CA ALA A 105 11.23 -7.13 2.00
C ALA A 105 11.63 -7.94 0.76
N LEU A 106 12.90 -7.89 0.33
CA LEU A 106 13.38 -8.70 -0.80
C LEU A 106 13.41 -10.19 -0.47
N VAL A 107 13.98 -10.57 0.68
CA VAL A 107 14.01 -11.96 1.16
C VAL A 107 12.58 -12.47 1.35
N GLY A 108 11.72 -11.65 1.97
CA GLY A 108 10.30 -11.96 2.15
C GLY A 108 9.60 -12.15 0.81
N ALA A 109 9.75 -11.22 -0.14
CA ALA A 109 9.09 -11.26 -1.44
C ALA A 109 9.53 -12.42 -2.34
N ALA A 110 10.76 -12.91 -2.17
CA ALA A 110 11.26 -14.07 -2.90
C ALA A 110 10.39 -15.31 -2.63
N ASP A 111 10.03 -15.54 -1.37
CA ASP A 111 9.29 -16.73 -0.92
C ASP A 111 7.81 -16.46 -0.57
N ALA A 112 7.40 -15.20 -0.44
CA ALA A 112 6.04 -14.85 -0.04
C ALA A 112 5.05 -14.97 -1.19
N LYS A 113 3.83 -15.40 -0.87
CA LYS A 113 2.68 -15.30 -1.76
C LYS A 113 1.89 -14.06 -1.38
N VAL A 114 1.64 -13.18 -2.34
CA VAL A 114 0.78 -12.02 -2.15
C VAL A 114 -0.46 -12.24 -3.02
N LYS A 115 -1.64 -12.19 -2.42
CA LYS A 115 -2.92 -12.34 -3.11
C LYS A 115 -3.77 -11.13 -2.84
N LEU A 116 -4.17 -10.39 -3.87
CA LEU A 116 -5.16 -9.33 -3.72
C LEU A 116 -6.50 -9.95 -3.27
N LEU A 117 -7.14 -9.34 -2.30
CA LEU A 117 -8.45 -9.75 -1.81
C LEU A 117 -9.54 -9.05 -2.63
N PRO A 118 -10.69 -9.71 -2.88
CA PRO A 118 -11.87 -9.07 -3.47
C PRO A 118 -12.58 -8.19 -2.41
N LYS A 119 -11.81 -7.31 -1.76
CA LYS A 119 -12.18 -6.46 -0.64
C LYS A 119 -11.57 -5.09 -0.89
N MET A 120 -12.41 -4.05 -0.83
CA MET A 120 -12.01 -2.65 -0.91
C MET A 120 -12.99 -1.80 -0.10
N THR A 121 -12.53 -0.69 0.45
CA THR A 121 -13.42 0.38 0.95
C THR A 121 -13.18 1.66 0.16
N GLU A 122 -14.23 2.45 -0.06
CA GLU A 122 -14.17 3.74 -0.73
C GLU A 122 -14.82 4.80 0.15
N ASN A 123 -14.15 5.94 0.32
CA ASN A 123 -14.68 7.10 1.02
C ASN A 123 -14.23 8.39 0.32
N GLY A 124 -15.09 8.90 -0.57
CA GLY A 124 -14.77 10.03 -1.43
C GLY A 124 -13.55 9.70 -2.29
N ASN A 125 -12.47 10.47 -2.15
CA ASN A 125 -11.23 10.25 -2.91
C ASN A 125 -10.23 9.30 -2.22
N LYS A 126 -10.64 8.55 -1.19
CA LYS A 126 -9.77 7.62 -0.45
C LYS A 126 -10.24 6.19 -0.62
N PHE A 127 -9.30 5.28 -0.79
CA PHE A 127 -9.56 3.87 -1.05
C PHE A 127 -8.65 3.02 -0.17
N ASP A 128 -9.18 1.98 0.47
CA ASP A 128 -8.34 0.96 1.10
C ASP A 128 -8.48 -0.32 0.28
N VAL A 129 -7.38 -0.76 -0.33
CA VAL A 129 -7.29 -2.01 -1.10
C VAL A 129 -6.58 -3.04 -0.23
N PHE A 130 -7.02 -4.30 -0.26
CA PHE A 130 -6.51 -5.32 0.66
C PHE A 130 -5.81 -6.46 -0.08
N SER A 131 -4.73 -6.98 0.49
CA SER A 131 -4.10 -8.24 0.09
C SER A 131 -3.86 -9.16 1.29
N GLU A 132 -3.73 -10.45 1.02
CA GLU A 132 -3.19 -11.44 1.95
C GLU A 132 -1.71 -11.67 1.57
N LEU A 133 -0.82 -11.44 2.53
CA LEU A 133 0.59 -11.81 2.47
C LEU A 133 0.76 -13.13 3.24
N GLN A 134 1.17 -14.19 2.56
CA GLN A 134 1.55 -15.45 3.18
C GLN A 134 3.07 -15.61 3.15
N THR A 135 3.70 -15.76 4.33
CA THR A 135 5.13 -16.01 4.46
C THR A 135 5.48 -17.47 4.14
N LYS A 136 6.77 -17.76 3.98
CA LYS A 136 7.29 -19.13 3.81
C LYS A 136 6.85 -20.11 4.91
N SER A 137 6.74 -19.61 6.15
CA SER A 137 6.27 -20.41 7.30
C SER A 137 4.76 -20.68 7.27
N GLY A 138 4.02 -20.17 6.29
CA GLY A 138 2.58 -20.32 6.16
C GLY A 138 1.77 -19.29 6.93
N LYS A 139 2.40 -18.42 7.74
CA LYS A 139 1.73 -17.34 8.45
C LYS A 139 1.17 -16.32 7.47
N LYS A 140 -0.06 -15.90 7.71
CA LYS A 140 -0.80 -14.95 6.88
C LYS A 140 -0.94 -13.62 7.59
N TYR A 141 -0.88 -12.55 6.82
CA TYR A 141 -1.09 -11.18 7.26
C TYR A 141 -2.01 -10.48 6.26
N GLU A 142 -2.97 -9.69 6.75
CA GLU A 142 -3.74 -8.78 5.91
C GLU A 142 -2.95 -7.48 5.74
N VAL A 143 -2.76 -7.05 4.49
CA VAL A 143 -2.17 -5.75 4.16
C VAL A 143 -3.24 -4.86 3.56
N ALA A 144 -3.53 -3.74 4.22
CA ALA A 144 -4.35 -2.68 3.67
C ALA A 144 -3.46 -1.57 3.08
N TYR A 145 -3.63 -1.28 1.80
CA TYR A 145 -3.00 -0.17 1.09
C TYR A 145 -3.98 1.00 1.10
N GLN A 146 -3.66 2.07 1.84
CA GLN A 146 -4.50 3.26 1.84
C GLN A 146 -4.05 4.19 0.70
N LEU A 147 -4.96 4.40 -0.23
CA LEU A 147 -4.77 5.08 -1.49
C LEU A 147 -5.62 6.34 -1.57
N TYR A 148 -5.20 7.27 -2.42
CA TYR A 148 -6.06 8.36 -2.88
C TYR A 148 -5.77 8.66 -4.36
N ARG A 149 -6.77 9.13 -5.11
CA ARG A 149 -6.59 9.41 -6.53
C ARG A 149 -5.92 10.77 -6.73
N VAL A 150 -4.92 10.79 -7.60
CA VAL A 150 -4.24 11.99 -8.11
C VAL A 150 -4.19 11.89 -9.63
N GLY A 151 -5.04 12.67 -10.31
CA GLY A 151 -5.23 12.55 -11.75
C GLY A 151 -5.71 11.14 -12.13
N SER A 152 -4.92 10.43 -12.91
CA SER A 152 -5.20 9.04 -13.32
C SER A 152 -4.60 7.97 -12.39
N ALA A 153 -3.77 8.35 -11.42
CA ALA A 153 -3.06 7.40 -10.57
C ALA A 153 -3.65 7.32 -9.15
N TYR A 154 -3.59 6.14 -8.54
CA TYR A 154 -3.88 5.93 -7.13
C TYR A 154 -2.58 5.90 -6.33
N LYS A 155 -2.35 6.94 -5.52
CA LYS A 155 -1.12 7.09 -4.73
C LYS A 155 -1.31 6.47 -3.36
N ILE A 156 -0.39 5.61 -2.94
CA ILE A 156 -0.35 5.04 -1.59
C ILE A 156 0.24 6.09 -0.65
N TYR A 157 -0.46 6.30 0.47
CA TYR A 157 0.01 7.19 1.53
C TYR A 157 0.13 6.50 2.89
N ASN A 158 -0.35 5.26 3.02
CA ASN A 158 -0.20 4.45 4.24
C ASN A 158 -0.32 2.96 3.90
N PHE A 159 0.36 2.14 4.71
CA PHE A 159 0.22 0.69 4.72
C PHE A 159 -0.22 0.26 6.11
N ARG A 160 -1.20 -0.63 6.22
CA ARG A 160 -1.58 -1.25 7.50
C ARG A 160 -1.38 -2.76 7.41
N LEU A 161 -0.65 -3.32 8.36
CA LEU A 161 -0.46 -4.76 8.51
C LEU A 161 -1.30 -5.23 9.69
N ASP A 162 -2.25 -6.13 9.46
CA ASP A 162 -3.23 -6.58 10.47
C ASP A 162 -3.88 -5.42 11.24
N GLY A 163 -4.27 -4.38 10.49
CA GLY A 163 -4.87 -3.18 11.05
C GLY A 163 -3.91 -2.26 11.80
N THR A 164 -2.60 -2.51 11.81
CA THR A 164 -1.61 -1.60 12.40
C THR A 164 -0.89 -0.81 11.31
N SER A 165 -0.94 0.52 11.38
CA SER A 165 -0.26 1.36 10.38
C SER A 165 1.25 1.31 10.52
N LEU A 166 1.94 1.01 9.42
CA LEU A 166 3.40 0.91 9.38
C LEU A 166 4.11 2.27 9.38
N VAL A 167 3.41 3.37 9.09
CA VAL A 167 4.01 4.71 9.09
C VAL A 167 3.89 5.38 10.47
N THR A 168 2.83 5.08 11.22
CA THR A 168 2.57 5.77 12.49
C THR A 168 3.32 5.18 13.68
N VAL A 169 3.94 4.01 13.54
CA VAL A 169 4.77 3.37 14.59
C VAL A 169 5.95 4.25 15.03
N TYR A 170 6.41 5.17 14.17
CA TYR A 170 7.50 6.09 14.51
C TYR A 170 7.02 7.38 15.20
N ARG A 171 5.71 7.63 15.23
CA ARG A 171 5.16 8.94 15.60
C ARG A 171 5.54 9.38 17.01
N ASN A 172 5.47 8.47 17.97
CA ASN A 172 5.84 8.77 19.35
C ASN A 172 7.33 9.11 19.48
N GLN A 173 8.20 8.38 18.77
CA GLN A 173 9.64 8.65 18.76
C GLN A 173 9.94 10.00 18.09
N PHE A 174 9.28 10.31 16.98
CA PHE A 174 9.45 11.60 16.31
C PHE A 174 8.98 12.76 17.16
N ASN A 175 7.81 12.65 17.79
CA ASN A 175 7.31 13.71 18.67
C ASN A 175 8.27 13.97 19.83
N GLU A 176 8.83 12.91 20.42
CA GLU A 176 9.77 13.04 21.53
C GLU A 176 11.10 13.67 21.07
N LEU A 177 11.64 13.24 19.92
CA LEU A 177 12.84 13.84 19.34
C LEU A 177 12.63 15.32 18.97
N ILE A 178 11.49 15.66 18.39
CA ILE A 178 11.14 17.04 18.02
C ILE A 178 11.03 17.90 19.27
N LYS A 179 10.43 17.38 20.34
CA LYS A 179 10.34 18.08 21.63
C LYS A 179 11.71 18.32 22.26
N GLN A 180 12.63 17.36 22.15
CA GLN A 180 13.94 17.43 22.79
C GLN A 180 15.00 18.18 21.96
N LYS A 181 14.95 18.07 20.63
CA LYS A 181 16.03 18.49 19.72
C LYS A 181 15.57 19.43 18.60
N GLY A 182 14.28 19.75 18.54
CA GLY A 182 13.69 20.41 17.38
C GLY A 182 13.67 19.52 16.14
N ILE A 183 13.10 20.04 15.05
CA ILE A 183 13.02 19.29 13.79
C ILE A 183 14.40 19.09 13.15
N ASP A 184 15.30 20.08 13.19
CA ASP A 184 16.62 19.95 12.57
C ASP A 184 17.46 18.87 13.28
N GLY A 185 17.42 18.84 14.61
CA GLY A 185 18.06 17.77 15.40
C GLY A 185 17.40 16.41 15.18
N THR A 186 16.09 16.36 14.95
CA THR A 186 15.39 15.11 14.59
C THR A 186 15.86 14.61 13.22
N ILE A 187 15.94 15.48 12.21
CA ILE A 187 16.45 15.13 10.87
C ILE A 187 17.86 14.55 10.96
N ALA A 188 18.74 15.14 11.77
CA ALA A 188 20.08 14.63 11.99
C ALA A 188 20.07 13.18 12.56
N VAL A 189 19.19 12.90 13.53
CA VAL A 189 19.02 11.54 14.09
C VAL A 189 18.49 10.56 13.05
N VAL A 190 17.52 10.97 12.23
CA VAL A 190 16.96 10.13 11.16
C VAL A 190 18.01 9.81 10.09
N LYS A 191 18.82 10.81 9.67
CA LYS A 191 19.94 10.62 8.74
C LYS A 191 20.98 9.66 9.29
N ALA A 192 21.24 9.69 10.59
CA ALA A 192 22.11 8.74 11.28
C ALA A 192 21.49 7.34 11.45
N LYS A 193 20.27 7.09 10.93
CA LYS A 193 19.50 5.84 11.07
C LYS A 193 19.31 5.44 12.54
N GLY A 194 19.22 6.42 13.43
CA GLY A 194 19.20 6.22 14.88
C GLY A 194 17.87 5.74 15.47
N LEU A 195 16.82 5.54 14.65
CA LEU A 195 15.53 5.06 15.14
C LEU A 195 15.53 3.55 15.28
N LYS A 196 15.15 3.07 16.46
CA LYS A 196 14.90 1.65 16.70
C LYS A 196 13.44 1.34 16.34
N LYS A 197 13.23 0.17 15.74
CA LYS A 197 11.88 -0.39 15.58
C LYS A 197 11.28 -0.60 16.98
N GLN A 198 10.06 -0.11 17.19
CA GLN A 198 9.24 -0.46 18.36
C GLN A 198 8.56 -1.81 18.15
#